data_AF-A0A9X3AY34-F1
#
_entry.id   AF-A0A9X3AY34-F1
#
_cell.length_a   1.000
_cell.length_b   1.000
_cell.length_c   1.000
_cell.angle_alpha   90.00
_cell.angle_beta   90.00
_cell.angle_gamma   90.00
#
_symmetry.space_group_name_H-M   'P 1'
#
loop_
_entity.id
_entity.type
_entity.pdbx_description
1 polymer ?
#
loop_
_entity_poly.entity_id
_entity_poly.type
_entity_poly.pdbx_seq_one_letter_code
_entity_poly.pdbx_strand_id
1 'polypeptide(L)'
;MDTQTQETIEFAGYRCRVGRQTQGLPTAKQAQVIAGLAAGMTQKEIARLRGVSPTTVKSTAESLYFWLHAARASAAVAEALKRGWIAPLMLALTVGALAPDMHMQRVRQPRTRVQITKQSRREESAMIGGGIAA
;
A
#
# COMPACT_ATOMS: atom_id res chain seq x y z
N MET A 1 -5.73 -11.07 -13.05
CA MET A 1 -4.46 -10.37 -12.73
C MET A 1 -4.82 -8.90 -12.63
N ASP A 2 -5.31 -8.47 -11.47
CA ASP A 2 -5.81 -7.11 -11.31
C ASP A 2 -4.72 -6.26 -10.66
N THR A 3 -3.98 -5.54 -11.50
CA THR A 3 -3.05 -4.49 -11.09
C THR A 3 -3.82 -3.43 -10.31
N GLN A 4 -3.72 -3.48 -8.98
CA GLN A 4 -4.27 -2.46 -8.11
C GLN A 4 -3.42 -1.20 -8.23
N THR A 5 -3.84 -0.29 -9.12
CA THR A 5 -3.28 1.06 -9.27
C THR A 5 -3.50 1.81 -7.96
N GLN A 6 -2.52 1.75 -7.06
CA GLN A 6 -2.46 2.66 -5.91
C GLN A 6 -2.11 4.04 -6.45
N GLU A 7 -3.13 4.82 -6.81
CA GLU A 7 -2.95 6.20 -7.21
C GLU A 7 -2.41 6.98 -6.02
N THR A 8 -1.23 7.55 -6.21
CA THR A 8 -0.53 8.35 -5.22
C THR A 8 -0.55 9.78 -5.73
N ILE A 9 -1.05 10.70 -4.91
CA ILE A 9 -1.17 12.12 -5.24
C ILE A 9 -0.23 12.91 -4.34
N GLU A 10 0.49 13.88 -4.90
CA GLU A 10 1.30 14.79 -4.09
C GLU A 10 0.53 16.10 -3.86
N PHE A 11 0.49 16.55 -2.60
CA PHE A 11 -0.19 17.78 -2.22
C PHE A 11 0.52 18.44 -1.03
N ALA A 12 0.81 19.74 -1.15
CA ALA A 12 1.42 20.54 -0.09
C ALA A 12 2.70 19.93 0.54
N GLY A 13 3.52 19.23 -0.26
CA GLY A 13 4.75 18.56 0.21
C GLY A 13 4.53 17.18 0.88
N TYR A 14 3.29 16.67 0.85
CA TYR A 14 2.94 15.33 1.33
C TYR A 14 2.61 14.41 0.17
N ARG A 15 3.00 13.14 0.31
CA ARG A 15 2.56 12.06 -0.55
C ARG A 15 1.30 11.45 0.04
N CYS A 16 0.22 11.45 -0.72
CA CYS A 16 -1.09 10.97 -0.31
C CYS A 16 -1.43 9.69 -1.06
N ARG A 17 -1.74 8.62 -0.34
CA ARG A 17 -2.26 7.39 -0.91
C ARG A 17 -3.78 7.48 -1.00
N VAL A 18 -4.33 7.34 -2.20
CA VAL A 18 -5.78 7.46 -2.43
C VAL A 18 -6.36 6.15 -2.93
N GLY A 19 -7.67 5.98 -2.73
CA GLY A 19 -8.37 4.78 -3.18
C GLY A 19 -9.86 4.84 -2.89
N ARG A 20 -10.48 3.65 -2.83
CA ARG A 20 -11.90 3.52 -2.49
C ARG A 20 -12.07 3.48 -0.97
N GLN A 21 -13.08 4.19 -0.46
CA GLN A 21 -13.42 4.18 0.97
C GLN A 21 -13.77 2.78 1.50
N THR A 22 -14.34 1.91 0.65
CA THR A 22 -14.60 0.50 0.99
C THR A 22 -13.33 -0.29 1.31
N GLN A 23 -12.18 0.14 0.82
CA GLN A 23 -10.87 -0.47 1.09
C GLN A 23 -10.14 0.23 2.24
N GLY A 24 -10.80 1.12 2.99
CA GLY A 24 -10.18 1.87 4.09
C GLY A 24 -9.23 2.98 3.63
N LEU A 25 -9.32 3.40 2.35
CA LEU A 25 -8.52 4.47 1.76
C LEU A 25 -9.33 5.76 1.57
N PRO A 26 -8.73 6.95 1.77
CA PRO A 26 -9.42 8.21 1.57
C PRO A 26 -9.61 8.51 0.08
N THR A 27 -10.68 9.24 -0.24
CA THR A 27 -10.86 9.80 -1.58
C THR A 27 -9.84 10.91 -1.85
N ALA A 28 -9.48 11.17 -3.11
CA ALA A 28 -8.53 12.22 -3.48
C ALA A 28 -8.81 13.59 -2.85
N LYS A 29 -10.08 14.00 -2.79
CA LYS A 29 -10.49 15.27 -2.15
C LYS A 29 -10.16 15.29 -0.65
N GLN A 30 -10.43 14.20 0.04
CA GLN A 30 -10.14 14.05 1.48
C GLN A 30 -8.64 14.02 1.73
N ALA A 31 -7.90 13.30 0.88
CA ALA A 31 -6.46 13.18 0.99
C ALA A 31 -5.73 14.54 0.80
N GLN A 32 -6.19 15.36 -0.15
CA GLN A 32 -5.68 16.73 -0.33
C GLN A 32 -5.97 17.61 0.90
N VAL A 33 -7.19 17.54 1.44
CA VAL A 33 -7.57 18.35 2.62
C VAL A 33 -6.73 17.95 3.83
N ILE A 34 -6.56 16.67 4.12
CA ILE A 34 -5.77 16.22 5.27
C ILE A 34 -4.27 16.52 5.12
N ALA A 35 -3.74 16.46 3.89
CA ALA A 35 -2.36 16.88 3.60
C ALA A 35 -2.15 18.39 3.78
N GLY A 36 -3.11 19.21 3.35
CA GLY A 36 -3.08 20.66 3.61
C GLY A 36 -3.13 20.97 5.11
N LEU A 37 -3.98 20.26 5.86
CA LEU A 37 -4.04 20.39 7.33
C LEU A 37 -2.73 19.96 8.00
N ALA A 38 -2.09 18.90 7.50
CA ALA A 38 -0.78 18.45 7.99
C ALA A 38 0.33 19.46 7.70
N ALA A 39 0.25 20.16 6.57
CA ALA A 39 1.15 21.27 6.21
C ALA A 39 0.89 22.56 7.02
N GLY A 40 -0.07 22.57 7.95
CA GLY A 40 -0.41 23.73 8.77
C GLY A 40 -1.27 24.79 8.06
N MET A 41 -1.82 24.47 6.88
CA MET A 41 -2.68 25.39 6.15
C MET A 41 -4.06 25.49 6.79
N THR A 42 -4.63 26.69 6.79
CA THR A 42 -6.02 26.94 7.16
C THR A 42 -6.97 26.42 6.06
N GLN A 43 -8.23 26.16 6.41
CA GLN A 43 -9.23 25.70 5.44
C GLN A 43 -9.42 26.67 4.25
N LYS A 44 -9.25 27.98 4.49
CA LYS A 44 -9.34 29.01 3.44
C LYS A 44 -8.17 28.94 2.47
N GLU A 45 -6.96 28.67 2.96
CA GLU A 45 -5.77 28.49 2.12
C GLU A 45 -5.85 27.21 1.31
N ILE A 46 -6.30 26.11 1.93
CA ILE A 46 -6.56 24.85 1.23
C ILE A 46 -7.61 25.06 0.12
N ALA A 47 -8.66 25.84 0.39
CA ALA A 47 -9.69 26.17 -0.58
C ALA A 47 -9.13 26.96 -1.78
N ARG A 48 -8.30 27.98 -1.52
CA ARG A 48 -7.59 28.75 -2.55
C ARG A 48 -6.66 27.86 -3.38
N LEU A 49 -5.86 27.02 -2.73
CA LEU A 49 -4.92 26.13 -3.39
C LEU A 49 -5.62 25.08 -4.27
N ARG A 50 -6.81 24.63 -3.86
CA ARG A 50 -7.63 23.65 -4.61
C ARG A 50 -8.60 24.29 -5.62
N GLY A 51 -8.74 25.62 -5.64
CA GLY A 51 -9.72 26.31 -6.49
C GLY A 51 -11.19 25.99 -6.15
N VAL A 52 -11.50 25.70 -4.90
CA VAL A 52 -12.87 25.35 -4.45
C VAL A 52 -13.37 26.33 -3.37
N SER A 53 -14.68 26.32 -3.13
CA SER A 53 -15.27 27.12 -2.05
C SER A 53 -14.76 26.67 -0.67
N PRO A 54 -14.49 27.60 0.28
CA PRO A 54 -14.17 27.28 1.67
C PRO A 54 -15.20 26.38 2.35
N THR A 55 -16.48 26.52 2.00
CA THR A 55 -17.58 25.71 2.53
C THR A 55 -17.41 24.23 2.13
N THR A 56 -16.93 23.97 0.91
CA THR A 56 -16.66 22.61 0.43
C THR A 56 -15.52 21.96 1.20
N VAL A 57 -14.47 22.72 1.52
CA VAL A 57 -13.34 22.23 2.34
C VAL A 57 -13.81 21.93 3.76
N LYS A 58 -14.64 22.80 4.35
CA LYS A 58 -15.23 22.58 5.67
C LYS A 58 -16.04 21.28 5.73
N SER A 59 -16.97 21.08 4.79
CA SER A 59 -17.77 19.85 4.72
C SER A 59 -16.90 18.60 4.51
N THR A 60 -15.86 18.70 3.69
CA THR A 60 -14.90 17.60 3.49
C THR A 60 -14.13 17.28 4.77
N ALA A 61 -13.71 18.31 5.53
CA ALA A 61 -13.00 18.16 6.79
C ALA A 61 -13.90 17.54 7.88
N GLU A 62 -15.17 17.92 7.96
CA GLU A 62 -16.14 17.33 8.89
C GLU A 62 -16.35 15.84 8.60
N SER A 63 -16.50 15.47 7.33
CA SER A 63 -16.60 14.06 6.92
C SER A 63 -15.33 13.28 7.24
N LEU A 64 -14.15 13.89 7.08
CA LEU A 64 -12.87 13.31 7.46
C LEU A 64 -12.78 13.05 8.96
N TYR A 65 -13.17 14.02 9.79
CA TYR A 65 -13.16 13.90 11.24
C TYR A 65 -14.08 12.79 11.73
N PHE A 66 -15.27 12.69 11.13
CA PHE A 66 -16.19 11.58 11.41
C PHE A 66 -15.56 10.24 11.05
N TRP A 67 -14.96 10.11 9.87
CA TRP A 67 -14.40 8.85 9.38
C TRP A 67 -13.12 8.41 10.10
N LEU A 68 -12.33 9.39 10.59
CA LEU A 68 -11.14 9.16 11.40
C LEU A 68 -11.43 9.05 12.90
N HIS A 69 -12.68 9.27 13.33
CA HIS A 69 -13.08 9.37 14.74
C HIS A 69 -12.26 10.40 15.53
N ALA A 70 -11.92 11.52 14.89
CA ALA A 70 -11.06 12.55 15.45
C ALA A 70 -11.86 13.81 15.82
N ALA A 71 -11.67 14.32 17.04
CA ALA A 71 -12.36 15.54 17.50
C ALA A 71 -11.71 16.85 17.00
N ARG A 72 -10.45 16.80 16.56
CA ARG A 72 -9.66 17.97 16.15
C ARG A 72 -8.81 17.67 14.92
N ALA A 73 -8.43 18.73 14.18
CA ALA A 73 -7.58 18.63 13.00
C ALA A 73 -6.26 17.89 13.26
N SER A 74 -5.58 18.19 14.38
CA SER A 74 -4.32 17.54 14.76
C SER A 74 -4.49 16.05 15.02
N ALA A 75 -5.56 15.65 15.70
CA ALA A 75 -5.89 14.24 15.92
C ALA A 75 -6.18 13.53 14.59
N ALA A 76 -6.90 14.17 13.69
CA ALA A 76 -7.18 13.61 12.35
C ALA A 76 -5.90 13.42 11.53
N VAL A 77 -4.97 14.38 11.59
CA VAL A 77 -3.66 14.28 10.93
C VAL A 77 -2.84 13.14 11.53
N ALA A 78 -2.82 13.00 12.85
CA ALA A 78 -2.12 11.91 13.52
C ALA A 78 -2.69 10.53 13.13
N GLU A 79 -4.01 10.38 13.05
CA GLU A 79 -4.65 9.15 12.58
C GLU A 79 -4.35 8.87 11.09
N ALA A 80 -4.35 9.90 10.24
CA ALA A 80 -4.03 9.75 8.82
C ALA A 80 -2.56 9.34 8.60
N LEU A 81 -1.64 9.84 9.43
CA LEU A 81 -0.24 9.40 9.43
C LEU A 81 -0.11 7.94 9.91
N LYS A 82 -0.76 7.57 11.02
CA LYS A 82 -0.75 6.20 11.57
C LYS A 82 -1.30 5.16 10.58
N ARG A 83 -2.34 5.52 9.82
CA ARG A 83 -2.95 4.66 8.78
C ARG A 83 -2.18 4.64 7.46
N GLY A 84 -1.15 5.48 7.32
CA GLY A 84 -0.37 5.60 6.08
C GLY A 84 -1.21 6.15 4.92
N TRP A 85 -2.09 7.10 5.19
CA TRP A 85 -2.82 7.85 4.16
C TRP A 85 -1.98 9.00 3.61
N ILE A 86 -1.23 9.65 4.49
CA ILE A 86 -0.29 10.71 4.13
C ILE A 86 1.08 10.37 4.68
N ALA A 87 2.12 10.67 3.91
CA ALA A 87 3.50 10.54 4.33
C ALA A 87 4.25 11.84 3.99
N PRO A 88 4.96 12.48 4.95
CA PRO A 88 5.83 13.59 4.64
C PRO A 88 6.94 13.12 3.70
N LEU A 89 7.20 13.83 2.60
CA LEU A 89 8.26 13.44 1.66
C LEU A 89 9.64 13.41 2.32
N MET A 90 9.88 14.30 3.30
CA MET A 90 11.11 14.29 4.10
C MET A 90 11.27 13.02 4.94
N LEU A 91 10.18 12.45 5.48
CA LEU A 91 10.26 11.18 6.21
C LEU A 91 10.64 10.03 5.28
N ALA A 92 10.12 10.03 4.05
CA ALA A 92 10.50 9.03 3.05
C ALA A 92 11.99 9.13 2.69
N LEU A 93 12.52 10.35 2.56
CA LEU A 93 13.92 10.60 2.26
C LEU A 93 14.84 10.22 3.44
N THR A 94 14.49 10.57 4.68
CA THR A 94 15.32 10.22 5.85
C THR A 94 15.32 8.72 6.11
N VAL A 95 14.20 8.02 5.95
CA VAL A 95 14.17 6.55 6.04
C VAL A 95 15.04 5.91 4.96
N GLY A 96 15.00 6.42 3.72
CA GLY A 96 15.89 5.94 2.65
C GLY A 96 17.37 6.22 2.91
N ALA A 97 17.69 7.38 3.48
CA ALA A 97 19.08 7.79 3.76
C ALA A 97 19.67 7.13 5.02
N LEU A 98 18.86 6.86 6.04
CA LEU A 98 19.27 6.23 7.30
C LEU A 98 19.30 4.70 7.23
N ALA A 99 18.72 4.09 6.20
CA ALA A 99 18.66 2.64 6.03
C ALA A 99 19.36 2.12 4.77
N PRO A 100 20.67 2.41 4.53
CA PRO A 100 21.39 1.81 3.41
C PRO A 100 21.51 0.27 3.54
N ASP A 101 21.52 -0.27 4.78
CA ASP A 101 21.81 -1.68 5.08
C ASP A 101 20.59 -2.62 5.20
N MET A 102 19.37 -2.15 4.93
CA MET A 102 18.16 -3.00 4.94
C MET A 102 18.21 -4.15 3.90
N HIS A 103 19.14 -4.10 2.94
CA HIS A 103 19.37 -5.17 1.97
C HIS A 103 19.96 -6.47 2.57
N MET A 104 20.42 -6.46 3.82
CA MET A 104 21.02 -7.66 4.45
C MET A 104 20.03 -8.53 5.24
N GLN A 105 18.77 -8.12 5.40
CA GLN A 105 17.75 -9.03 5.93
C GLN A 105 17.13 -9.83 4.78
N ARG A 106 17.95 -10.64 4.09
CA ARG A 106 17.42 -11.73 3.27
C ARG A 106 16.57 -12.59 4.20
N VAL A 107 15.26 -12.49 4.04
CA VAL A 107 14.33 -13.54 4.48
C VAL A 107 14.91 -14.84 3.93
N ARG A 108 15.49 -15.65 4.83
CA ARG A 108 15.91 -17.01 4.49
C ARG A 108 14.65 -17.69 3.98
N GLN A 109 14.53 -17.84 2.67
CA GLN A 109 13.50 -18.70 2.10
C GLN A 109 13.63 -20.04 2.81
N PRO A 110 12.57 -20.56 3.47
CA PRO A 110 12.63 -21.91 4.00
C PRO A 110 12.92 -22.80 2.79
N ARG A 111 14.06 -23.51 2.83
CA ARG A 111 14.41 -24.50 1.81
C ARG A 111 13.30 -25.55 1.81
N THR A 112 12.34 -25.40 0.92
CA THR A 112 11.42 -26.49 0.57
C THR A 112 12.28 -27.55 -0.09
N ARG A 113 12.69 -28.55 0.70
CA ARG A 113 13.37 -29.75 0.24
C ARG A 113 12.36 -30.51 -0.63
N VAL A 114 12.36 -30.23 -1.92
CA VAL A 114 11.66 -31.07 -2.90
C VAL A 114 12.38 -32.41 -2.93
N GLN A 115 11.84 -33.41 -2.25
CA GLN A 115 12.23 -34.79 -2.45
C GLN A 115 11.73 -35.21 -3.82
N ILE A 116 12.64 -35.26 -4.79
CA ILE A 116 12.37 -35.89 -6.08
C ILE A 116 12.32 -37.39 -5.84
N THR A 117 11.15 -37.91 -5.48
CA THR A 117 10.88 -39.35 -5.53
C THR A 117 10.95 -39.75 -7.00
N LYS A 118 12.04 -40.41 -7.40
CA LYS A 118 12.12 -41.10 -8.68
C LYS A 118 11.00 -42.15 -8.70
N GLN A 119 9.90 -41.83 -9.36
CA GLN A 119 8.87 -42.80 -9.70
C GLN A 119 9.47 -43.72 -10.75
N SER A 120 9.85 -44.94 -10.34
CA SER A 120 10.26 -45.99 -11.25
C SER A 120 9.11 -46.28 -12.20
N ARG A 121 9.26 -45.90 -13.47
CA ARG A 121 8.40 -46.35 -14.55
C ARG A 121 8.66 -47.84 -14.72
N ARG A 122 7.76 -48.64 -14.14
CA ARG A 122 7.66 -50.08 -14.43
C ARG A 122 6.96 -50.17 -15.78
N GLU A 123 7.75 -50.10 -16.85
CA GLU A 123 7.28 -50.45 -18.19
C GLU A 123 7.61 -51.91 -18.43
N GLU A 124 6.59 -52.69 -18.12
CA GLU A 124 6.25 -53.97 -18.72
C GLU A 124 6.56 -53.97 -20.23
N SER A 125 7.67 -54.60 -20.60
CA SER A 125 7.97 -55.01 -21.98
C SER A 125 8.99 -56.15 -21.95
N ALA A 126 8.53 -57.32 -21.52
CA ALA A 126 9.18 -58.59 -21.81
C ALA A 126 8.11 -59.69 -21.79
N MET A 127 7.09 -59.54 -22.65
CA MET A 127 6.33 -60.69 -23.11
C MET A 127 6.85 -61.08 -24.50
N ILE A 128 7.32 -62.33 -24.54
CA ILE A 128 7.16 -63.29 -25.63
C ILE A 128 8.18 -63.24 -26.77
N GLY A 129 8.99 -64.31 -26.78
CA GLY A 129 9.77 -64.84 -27.89
C GLY A 129 10.76 -65.84 -27.29
N GLY A 130 10.41 -67.10 -27.05
CA GLY A 130 10.00 -68.08 -28.05
C GLY A 130 11.25 -68.84 -28.51
N GLY A 131 11.50 -70.03 -27.93
CA GLY A 131 12.71 -70.81 -28.21
C GLY A 131 12.72 -72.18 -27.54
N ILE A 132 12.03 -73.12 -28.18
CA ILE A 132 12.06 -74.59 -28.09
C ILE A 132 13.44 -75.26 -27.89
N ALA A 133 13.39 -76.44 -27.25
CA ALA A 133 14.32 -77.61 -27.19
C ALA A 133 14.71 -77.95 -25.75
N ALA A 134 14.53 -79.15 -25.21
CA ALA A 134 14.32 -80.49 -25.77
C ALA A 134 13.47 -81.37 -24.84
#